data_AF-S5TNU2-F1
#
_entry.id   AF-S5TNU2-F1
#
_cell.length_a   1.000
_cell.length_b   1.000
_cell.length_c   1.000
_cell.angle_alpha   90.00
_cell.angle_beta   90.00
_cell.angle_gamma   90.00
#
_symmetry.space_group_name_H-M   'P 1'
#
loop_
_entity.id
_entity.type
_entity.pdbx_description
1 polymer ?
#
loop_
_entity_poly.entity_id
_entity_poly.type
_entity_poly.pdbx_seq_one_letter_code
_entity_poly.pdbx_strand_id
1 'polypeptide(L)'
;MLYNLIDINTLNSNTLLDIIGLLSIISAISIIIVSNPMYSILYLIALFINIGLYLYLIGISIMSLLYLLVYVGAIAILFLFILSLFSAVNSIELNEINWFNSNINSNNYPLVLLIIYLLYKQAHKYYENIYNNLIISSSQTNDLDYNISTVYQNNWFNIFDFNHLNQIGYLLYTEYSIIFIVLSIILLFSIVSAIILTYNK
;
A
#
# COMPACT_ATOMS: atom_id res chain seq x y z
N MET A 1 -26.37 1.18 -5.54
CA MET A 1 -26.88 0.12 -6.45
C MET A 1 -25.80 -0.85 -6.96
N LEU A 2 -24.51 -0.48 -7.00
CA LEU A 2 -23.42 -1.40 -7.39
C LEU A 2 -22.84 -2.25 -6.22
N TYR A 3 -23.18 -1.92 -4.98
CA TYR A 3 -22.73 -2.65 -3.78
C TYR A 3 -23.35 -4.05 -3.66
N ASN A 4 -24.63 -4.20 -4.05
CA ASN A 4 -25.35 -5.48 -3.99
C ASN A 4 -24.87 -6.56 -4.98
N LEU A 5 -24.04 -6.22 -5.98
CA LEU A 5 -23.49 -7.22 -6.91
C LEU A 5 -22.24 -7.94 -6.35
N ILE A 6 -21.68 -7.46 -5.23
CA ILE A 6 -20.50 -8.05 -4.60
C ILE A 6 -20.89 -9.09 -3.52
N ASP A 7 -22.13 -9.06 -3.03
CA ASP A 7 -22.64 -9.97 -1.99
C ASP A 7 -22.84 -11.43 -2.45
N ILE A 8 -22.77 -11.72 -3.75
CA ILE A 8 -22.88 -13.11 -4.26
C ILE A 8 -21.59 -13.93 -4.04
N ASN A 9 -20.50 -13.30 -3.57
CA ASN A 9 -19.17 -13.91 -3.55
C ASN A 9 -18.38 -13.65 -2.25
N THR A 10 -18.99 -13.63 -1.07
CA THR A 10 -18.25 -13.43 0.20
C THR A 10 -17.10 -14.45 0.41
N LEU A 11 -17.25 -15.69 -0.09
CA LEU A 11 -16.16 -16.68 -0.14
C LEU A 11 -15.13 -16.41 -1.25
N ASN A 12 -15.58 -15.99 -2.44
CA ASN A 12 -14.69 -15.72 -3.58
C ASN A 12 -13.96 -14.37 -3.48
N SER A 13 -14.48 -13.42 -2.71
CA SER A 13 -13.83 -12.13 -2.45
C SER A 13 -12.64 -12.29 -1.50
N ASN A 14 -12.77 -13.11 -0.46
CA ASN A 14 -11.66 -13.44 0.44
C ASN A 14 -10.52 -14.15 -0.31
N THR A 15 -10.82 -15.13 -1.16
CA THR A 15 -9.79 -15.81 -1.97
C THR A 15 -9.14 -14.86 -2.98
N LEU A 16 -9.89 -13.92 -3.55
CA LEU A 16 -9.36 -12.93 -4.50
C LEU A 16 -8.44 -11.92 -3.79
N LEU A 17 -8.81 -11.48 -2.57
CA LEU A 17 -7.97 -10.65 -1.71
C LEU A 17 -6.65 -11.35 -1.38
N ASP A 18 -6.69 -12.63 -1.02
CA ASP A 18 -5.49 -13.43 -0.73
C ASP A 18 -4.59 -13.59 -1.96
N ILE A 19 -5.17 -13.86 -3.14
CA ILE A 19 -4.44 -13.99 -4.41
C ILE A 19 -3.72 -12.69 -4.76
N ILE A 20 -4.40 -11.55 -4.67
CA ILE A 20 -3.80 -10.23 -4.95
C ILE A 20 -2.71 -9.90 -3.92
N GLY A 21 -2.94 -10.23 -2.65
CA GLY A 21 -1.94 -10.10 -1.60
C GLY A 21 -0.67 -10.89 -1.93
N LEU A 22 -0.82 -12.15 -2.32
CA LEU A 22 0.29 -13.02 -2.70
C LEU A 22 1.02 -12.51 -3.96
N LEU A 23 0.27 -12.01 -4.95
CA LEU A 23 0.83 -11.39 -6.16
C LEU A 23 1.62 -10.11 -5.83
N SER A 24 1.17 -9.31 -4.86
CA SER A 24 1.88 -8.10 -4.42
C SER A 24 3.23 -8.43 -3.76
N ILE A 25 3.28 -9.51 -2.98
CA ILE A 25 4.51 -10.00 -2.34
C ILE A 25 5.49 -10.50 -3.40
N ILE A 26 5.02 -11.27 -4.37
CA ILE A 26 5.86 -11.73 -5.50
C ILE A 26 6.44 -10.53 -6.24
N SER A 27 5.61 -9.52 -6.54
CA SER A 27 6.06 -8.28 -7.19
C SER A 27 7.13 -7.57 -6.37
N ALA A 28 6.95 -7.46 -5.04
CA ALA A 28 7.92 -6.83 -4.14
C ALA A 28 9.28 -7.54 -4.16
N ILE A 29 9.27 -8.87 -4.15
CA ILE A 29 10.48 -9.70 -4.24
C ILE A 29 11.14 -9.51 -5.62
N SER A 30 10.36 -9.52 -6.70
CA SER A 30 10.85 -9.32 -8.06
C SER A 30 11.51 -7.94 -8.28
N ILE A 31 11.04 -6.88 -7.60
CA ILE A 31 11.69 -5.55 -7.64
C ILE A 31 13.16 -5.64 -7.19
N ILE A 32 13.44 -6.44 -6.17
CA ILE A 32 14.78 -6.56 -5.55
C ILE A 32 15.69 -7.50 -6.34
N ILE A 33 15.15 -8.59 -6.89
CA ILE A 33 15.93 -9.62 -7.59
C ILE A 33 16.40 -9.14 -8.97
N VAL A 34 15.60 -8.33 -9.65
CA VAL A 34 15.84 -7.99 -11.05
C VAL A 34 16.96 -6.97 -11.18
N SER A 35 18.02 -7.34 -11.89
CA SER A 35 19.24 -6.54 -12.05
C SER A 35 19.08 -5.34 -13.00
N ASN A 36 18.26 -5.49 -14.05
CA ASN A 36 18.00 -4.38 -14.95
C ASN A 36 16.98 -3.43 -14.31
N PRO A 37 17.36 -2.17 -14.09
CA PRO A 37 16.59 -1.29 -13.24
C PRO A 37 15.26 -0.86 -13.93
N MET A 38 15.19 -0.87 -15.28
CA MET A 38 13.93 -0.61 -16.00
C MET A 38 12.88 -1.67 -15.66
N TYR A 39 13.27 -2.94 -15.68
CA TYR A 39 12.36 -4.04 -15.31
C TYR A 39 11.99 -4.01 -13.82
N SER A 40 12.91 -3.59 -12.93
CA SER A 40 12.60 -3.38 -11.51
C SER A 40 11.47 -2.36 -11.30
N ILE A 41 11.49 -1.23 -12.02
CA ILE A 41 10.40 -0.22 -11.94
C ILE A 41 9.09 -0.74 -12.55
N LEU A 42 9.13 -1.54 -13.62
CA LEU A 42 7.92 -2.17 -14.14
C LEU A 42 7.23 -3.06 -13.09
N TYR A 43 8.01 -3.80 -12.29
CA TYR A 43 7.48 -4.56 -11.14
C TYR A 43 7.00 -3.65 -9.99
N LEU A 44 7.57 -2.46 -9.82
CA LEU A 44 7.05 -1.45 -8.87
C LEU A 44 5.67 -0.93 -9.32
N ILE A 45 5.49 -0.66 -10.61
CA ILE A 45 4.19 -0.25 -11.17
C ILE A 45 3.17 -1.37 -10.95
N ALA A 46 3.53 -2.63 -11.24
CA ALA A 46 2.65 -3.77 -10.99
C ALA A 46 2.27 -3.91 -9.51
N LEU A 47 3.20 -3.67 -8.58
CA LEU A 47 2.95 -3.66 -7.15
C LEU A 47 1.93 -2.58 -6.75
N PHE A 48 2.05 -1.36 -7.25
CA PHE A 48 1.08 -0.29 -6.95
C PHE A 48 -0.30 -0.56 -7.56
N ILE A 49 -0.37 -1.19 -8.74
CA ILE A 49 -1.65 -1.62 -9.32
C ILE A 49 -2.30 -2.68 -8.44
N ASN A 50 -1.55 -3.67 -7.97
CA ASN A 50 -2.07 -4.72 -7.08
C ASN A 50 -2.57 -4.14 -5.75
N ILE A 51 -1.85 -3.18 -5.16
CA ILE A 51 -2.29 -2.49 -3.93
C ILE A 51 -3.55 -1.65 -4.18
N GLY A 52 -3.62 -0.94 -5.32
CA GLY A 52 -4.82 -0.22 -5.72
C GLY A 52 -6.03 -1.15 -5.85
N LEU A 53 -5.86 -2.31 -6.48
CA LEU A 53 -6.91 -3.32 -6.63
C LEU A 53 -7.33 -3.90 -5.27
N TYR A 54 -6.37 -4.16 -4.38
CA TYR A 54 -6.61 -4.62 -3.02
C TYR A 54 -7.48 -3.62 -2.22
N LEU A 55 -7.15 -2.33 -2.28
CA LEU A 55 -7.92 -1.26 -1.63
C LEU A 55 -9.33 -1.12 -2.20
N TYR A 56 -9.49 -1.32 -3.51
CA TYR A 56 -10.80 -1.26 -4.17
C TYR A 56 -11.72 -2.37 -3.65
N LEU A 57 -11.20 -3.59 -3.52
CA LEU A 57 -11.97 -4.76 -3.07
C LEU A 57 -12.39 -4.68 -1.61
N ILE A 58 -11.58 -4.05 -0.74
CA ILE A 58 -11.95 -3.78 0.66
C ILE A 58 -13.07 -2.74 0.77
N GLY A 59 -13.35 -1.98 -0.31
CA GLY A 59 -14.41 -0.98 -0.35
C GLY A 59 -13.93 0.46 -0.17
N ILE A 60 -12.62 0.69 -0.06
CA ILE A 60 -12.03 2.05 0.06
C ILE A 60 -11.74 2.60 -1.35
N SER A 61 -12.81 2.79 -2.12
CA SER A 61 -12.73 3.13 -3.54
C SER A 61 -11.95 4.41 -3.82
N ILE A 62 -12.21 5.49 -3.06
CA ILE A 62 -11.52 6.77 -3.27
C ILE A 62 -10.00 6.65 -3.11
N MET A 63 -9.54 5.90 -2.10
CA MET A 63 -8.11 5.73 -1.85
C MET A 63 -7.45 4.87 -2.93
N SER A 64 -8.16 3.84 -3.42
CA SER A 64 -7.70 3.02 -4.54
C SER A 64 -7.44 3.86 -5.79
N LEU A 65 -8.40 4.72 -6.18
CA LEU A 65 -8.22 5.58 -7.35
C LEU A 65 -7.09 6.60 -7.16
N LEU A 66 -6.96 7.19 -5.97
CA LEU A 66 -5.85 8.10 -5.67
C LEU A 66 -4.49 7.40 -5.73
N TYR A 67 -4.41 6.14 -5.28
CA TYR A 67 -3.20 5.34 -5.40
C TYR A 67 -2.77 5.15 -6.85
N LEU A 68 -3.71 4.76 -7.72
CA LEU A 68 -3.43 4.60 -9.15
C LEU A 68 -3.05 5.93 -9.82
N LEU A 69 -3.75 7.03 -9.51
CA LEU A 69 -3.48 8.31 -10.13
C LEU A 69 -2.11 8.89 -9.73
N VAL A 70 -1.81 8.93 -8.44
CA VAL A 70 -0.60 9.60 -7.93
C VAL A 70 0.63 8.69 -7.98
N TYR A 71 0.52 7.46 -7.47
CA TYR A 71 1.68 6.57 -7.38
C TYR A 71 2.00 5.91 -8.72
N VAL A 72 1.01 5.33 -9.41
CA VAL A 72 1.25 4.75 -10.75
C VAL A 72 1.39 5.86 -11.79
N GLY A 73 0.44 6.79 -11.84
CA GLY A 73 0.36 7.80 -12.89
C GLY A 73 1.47 8.85 -12.89
N ALA A 74 1.86 9.38 -11.73
CA ALA A 74 2.89 10.42 -11.65
C ALA A 74 4.24 9.85 -11.20
N ILE A 75 4.31 9.26 -10.00
CA ILE A 75 5.58 8.97 -9.35
C ILE A 75 6.34 7.84 -10.05
N ALA A 76 5.70 6.69 -10.28
CA ALA A 76 6.38 5.53 -10.86
C ALA A 76 6.75 5.72 -12.34
N ILE A 77 5.89 6.39 -13.12
CA ILE A 77 6.18 6.71 -14.53
C ILE A 77 7.30 7.75 -14.65
N LEU A 78 7.36 8.75 -13.75
CA LEU A 78 8.49 9.68 -13.66
C LEU A 78 9.79 8.95 -13.36
N PHE A 79 9.78 8.00 -12.41
CA PHE A 79 10.95 7.17 -12.14
C PHE A 79 11.35 6.33 -13.34
N LEU A 80 10.39 5.74 -14.08
CA LEU A 80 10.67 4.99 -15.31
C LEU A 80 11.39 5.87 -16.33
N PHE A 81 10.89 7.09 -16.55
CA PHE A 81 11.50 8.04 -17.47
C PHE A 81 12.93 8.40 -17.06
N ILE A 82 13.13 8.85 -15.81
CA ILE A 82 14.46 9.25 -15.30
C ILE A 82 15.46 8.10 -15.40
N LEU A 83 15.05 6.92 -14.96
CA LEU A 83 15.94 5.77 -14.94
C LEU A 83 16.25 5.27 -16.35
N SER A 84 15.28 5.30 -17.28
CA SER A 84 15.53 4.92 -18.67
C SER A 84 16.58 5.82 -19.33
N LEU A 85 16.58 7.12 -18.99
CA LEU A 85 17.61 8.07 -19.45
C LEU A 85 18.97 7.80 -18.81
N PHE A 86 19.00 7.44 -17.52
CA PHE A 86 20.25 7.15 -16.81
C PHE A 86 20.87 5.80 -17.19
N SER A 87 20.04 4.78 -17.45
CA SER A 87 20.50 3.42 -17.75
C SER A 87 21.31 3.30 -19.05
N ALA A 88 21.14 4.25 -19.98
CA ALA A 88 21.92 4.28 -21.22
C ALA A 88 23.39 4.67 -21.02
N VAL A 89 23.76 5.24 -19.86
CA VAL A 89 25.11 5.78 -19.60
C VAL A 89 26.08 4.73 -19.02
N ASN A 90 25.57 3.66 -18.39
CA ASN A 90 26.38 2.79 -17.54
C ASN A 90 26.75 1.41 -18.14
N SER A 91 26.46 1.14 -19.42
CA SER A 91 26.78 -0.16 -20.04
C SER A 91 28.24 -0.29 -20.52
N ILE A 92 29.11 0.68 -20.24
CA ILE A 92 30.48 0.76 -20.79
C ILE A 92 31.56 0.17 -19.84
N GLU A 93 31.25 -0.15 -18.58
CA GLU A 93 32.27 -0.67 -17.63
C GLU A 93 31.85 -1.97 -16.93
N LEU A 94 31.44 -2.98 -17.70
CA LEU A 94 31.21 -4.32 -17.16
C LEU A 94 32.31 -5.30 -17.60
N ASN A 95 33.51 -5.13 -17.05
CA ASN A 95 34.50 -6.22 -17.04
C ASN A 95 35.46 -6.27 -15.83
N GLU A 96 35.25 -5.50 -14.75
CA GLU A 96 36.20 -5.54 -13.61
C GLU A 96 35.59 -5.78 -12.23
N ILE A 97 34.33 -6.20 -12.13
CA ILE A 97 33.70 -6.33 -10.82
C ILE A 97 33.40 -7.80 -10.49
N ASN A 98 34.49 -8.51 -10.21
CA ASN A 98 34.57 -9.69 -9.34
C ASN A 98 34.13 -9.40 -7.88
N TRP A 99 33.30 -8.38 -7.62
CA TRP A 99 32.76 -8.04 -6.30
C TRP A 99 31.59 -8.93 -5.88
N PHE A 100 30.94 -9.64 -6.81
CA PHE A 100 30.02 -10.73 -6.43
C PHE A 100 30.74 -11.91 -5.76
N ASN A 101 32.07 -11.97 -5.88
CA ASN A 101 32.91 -12.89 -5.11
C ASN A 101 33.63 -12.20 -3.93
N SER A 102 33.32 -10.92 -3.67
CA SER A 102 33.67 -10.32 -2.39
C SER A 102 32.72 -10.88 -1.36
N ASN A 103 33.30 -11.49 -0.33
CA ASN A 103 32.61 -11.95 0.86
C ASN A 103 31.46 -11.00 1.20
N ILE A 104 30.24 -11.43 0.93
CA ILE A 104 29.07 -10.93 1.64
C ILE A 104 29.39 -11.28 3.09
N ASN A 105 29.94 -10.32 3.83
CA ASN A 105 30.12 -10.47 5.27
C ASN A 105 28.73 -10.88 5.79
N SER A 106 28.66 -12.10 6.32
CA SER A 106 27.45 -12.75 6.85
C SER A 106 26.80 -11.97 8.01
N ASN A 107 27.34 -10.80 8.36
CA ASN A 107 26.94 -9.95 9.46
C ASN A 107 25.63 -9.19 9.22
N ASN A 108 25.13 -9.06 7.99
CA ASN A 108 23.87 -8.33 7.73
C ASN A 108 22.62 -9.23 7.69
N TYR A 109 22.76 -10.52 7.40
CA TYR A 109 21.67 -11.49 7.52
C TYR A 109 21.02 -11.55 8.92
N PRO A 110 21.78 -11.53 10.05
CA PRO A 110 21.16 -11.53 11.38
C PRO A 110 20.32 -10.27 11.64
N LEU A 111 20.66 -9.13 11.03
CA LEU A 111 19.86 -7.91 11.19
C LEU A 111 18.50 -8.02 10.50
N VAL A 112 18.47 -8.56 9.28
CA VAL A 112 17.23 -8.80 8.52
C VAL A 112 16.36 -9.82 9.26
N LEU A 113 16.95 -10.91 9.75
CA LEU A 113 16.24 -11.94 10.50
C LEU A 113 15.67 -11.40 11.83
N LEU A 114 16.40 -10.51 12.50
CA LEU A 114 15.95 -9.84 13.72
C LEU A 114 14.75 -8.92 13.44
N ILE A 115 14.78 -8.13 12.37
CA ILE A 115 13.65 -7.29 11.96
C ILE A 115 12.41 -8.14 11.67
N ILE A 116 12.56 -9.23 10.92
CA ILE A 116 11.46 -10.15 10.62
C ILE A 116 10.88 -10.76 11.90
N TYR A 117 11.73 -11.19 12.83
CA TYR A 117 11.30 -11.74 14.12
C TYR A 117 10.50 -10.72 14.96
N LEU A 118 10.96 -9.47 15.03
CA LEU A 118 10.25 -8.40 15.74
C LEU A 118 8.87 -8.14 15.14
N LEU A 119 8.79 -8.06 13.81
CA LEU A 119 7.51 -7.87 13.12
C LEU A 119 6.56 -9.06 13.35
N TYR A 120 7.06 -10.29 13.28
CA TYR A 120 6.27 -11.49 13.55
C TYR A 120 5.68 -11.50 14.97
N LYS A 121 6.50 -11.18 15.98
CA LYS A 121 6.05 -11.14 17.38
C LYS A 121 4.95 -10.08 17.59
N GLN A 122 5.09 -8.92 16.95
CA GLN A 122 4.08 -7.87 17.04
C GLN A 122 2.77 -8.29 16.37
N ALA A 123 2.84 -8.91 15.20
CA ALA A 123 1.68 -9.44 14.49
C ALA A 123 0.97 -10.54 15.30
N HIS A 124 1.72 -11.48 15.88
CA HIS A 124 1.16 -12.56 16.68
C HIS A 124 0.44 -12.04 17.93
N LYS A 125 1.05 -11.09 18.66
CA LYS A 125 0.41 -10.45 19.81
C LYS A 125 -0.90 -9.77 19.45
N TYR A 126 -0.96 -9.11 18.29
CA TYR A 126 -2.17 -8.48 17.81
C TYR A 126 -3.26 -9.51 17.51
N TYR A 127 -2.91 -10.61 16.84
CA TYR A 127 -3.83 -11.71 16.55
C TYR A 127 -4.39 -12.35 17.83
N GLU A 128 -3.53 -12.67 18.80
CA GLU A 128 -3.98 -13.26 20.07
C GLU A 128 -4.85 -12.29 20.88
N ASN A 129 -4.55 -10.99 20.86
CA ASN A 129 -5.40 -9.99 21.53
C ASN A 129 -6.81 -9.93 20.93
N ILE A 130 -6.92 -10.01 19.60
CA ILE A 130 -8.22 -10.09 18.92
C ILE A 130 -8.94 -11.38 19.33
N TYR A 131 -8.26 -12.53 19.25
CA TYR A 131 -8.85 -13.83 19.59
C TYR A 131 -9.35 -13.87 21.04
N ASN A 132 -8.55 -13.38 21.98
CA ASN A 132 -8.91 -13.34 23.39
C ASN A 132 -10.06 -12.37 23.67
N ASN A 133 -10.09 -11.18 23.04
CA ASN A 133 -11.21 -10.26 23.17
C ASN A 133 -12.51 -10.85 22.58
N LEU A 134 -12.42 -11.59 21.47
CA LEU A 134 -13.57 -12.29 20.89
C LEU A 134 -14.11 -13.38 21.83
N ILE A 135 -13.25 -14.18 22.47
CA ILE A 135 -13.67 -15.19 23.45
C ILE A 135 -14.25 -14.57 24.72
N ILE A 136 -13.66 -13.48 25.22
CA ILE A 136 -14.18 -12.78 26.40
C ILE A 136 -15.59 -12.23 26.11
N SER A 137 -15.83 -11.72 24.90
CA SER A 137 -17.15 -11.25 24.49
C SER A 137 -18.21 -12.35 24.34
N SER A 138 -17.83 -13.58 23.96
CA SER A 138 -18.76 -14.72 23.85
C SER A 138 -19.03 -15.41 25.19
N SER A 139 -18.12 -15.32 26.16
CA SER A 139 -18.28 -15.92 27.49
C SER A 139 -19.29 -15.20 28.40
N GLN A 140 -19.77 -14.01 28.03
CA GLN A 140 -20.77 -13.25 28.79
C GLN A 140 -22.22 -13.43 28.31
N THR A 141 -22.48 -14.24 27.28
CA THR A 141 -23.84 -14.51 26.78
C THR A 141 -24.14 -16.00 26.76
N ASN A 142 -24.41 -16.58 27.93
CA ASN A 142 -25.18 -17.82 28.03
C ASN A 142 -26.63 -17.50 27.65
N ASP A 143 -26.92 -17.59 26.36
CA ASP A 143 -28.12 -18.21 25.78
C ASP A 143 -28.35 -17.68 24.36
N LEU A 144 -28.60 -18.64 23.46
CA LEU A 144 -28.99 -18.52 22.05
C LEU A 144 -27.84 -18.35 21.05
N ASP A 145 -27.64 -19.43 20.28
CA ASP A 145 -26.84 -19.57 19.07
C ASP A 145 -26.95 -18.34 18.17
N TYR A 146 -26.07 -17.36 18.39
CA TYR A 146 -25.92 -16.24 17.49
C TYR A 146 -24.96 -16.69 16.38
N ASN A 147 -25.52 -17.29 15.34
CA ASN A 147 -24.85 -17.36 14.04
C ASN A 147 -24.37 -15.94 13.71
N ILE A 148 -23.05 -15.72 13.74
CA ILE A 148 -22.39 -14.48 13.30
C ILE A 148 -22.49 -14.45 11.77
N SER A 149 -23.71 -14.31 11.28
CA SER A 149 -23.95 -13.57 10.06
C SER A 149 -23.62 -12.13 10.42
N THR A 150 -22.72 -11.52 9.67
CA THR A 150 -22.53 -10.07 9.68
C THR A 150 -23.87 -9.47 9.24
N VAL A 151 -24.77 -9.26 10.19
CA VAL A 151 -25.99 -8.50 9.97
C VAL A 151 -25.49 -7.10 9.63
N TYR A 152 -25.52 -6.76 8.35
CA TYR A 152 -25.47 -5.38 7.91
C TYR A 152 -26.66 -4.68 8.56
N GLN A 153 -26.42 -4.13 9.76
CA GLN A 153 -27.37 -3.27 10.42
C GLN A 153 -27.46 -2.02 9.56
N ASN A 154 -28.48 -1.98 8.72
CA ASN A 154 -28.89 -0.75 8.07
C ASN A 154 -29.43 0.15 9.19
N ASN A 155 -28.56 0.94 9.80
CA ASN A 155 -28.93 1.93 10.80
C ASN A 155 -29.91 2.92 10.16
N TRP A 156 -31.20 2.82 10.49
CA TRP A 156 -32.23 3.77 10.03
C TRP A 156 -31.97 5.21 10.50
N PHE A 157 -31.03 5.42 11.43
CA PHE A 157 -30.55 6.74 11.85
C PHE A 157 -29.51 7.35 10.88
N ASN A 158 -28.92 6.58 9.97
CA ASN A 158 -28.13 7.13 8.85
C ASN A 158 -29.10 7.60 7.76
N ILE A 159 -29.78 8.72 8.02
CA ILE A 159 -30.73 9.36 7.10
C ILE A 159 -30.02 10.00 5.90
N PHE A 160 -28.70 10.18 5.99
CA PHE A 160 -27.87 10.77 4.94
C PHE A 160 -26.81 9.78 4.47
N ASP A 161 -26.87 9.39 3.20
CA ASP A 161 -25.82 8.65 2.50
C ASP A 161 -24.61 9.57 2.26
N PHE A 162 -23.76 9.71 3.27
CA PHE A 162 -22.54 10.49 3.13
C PHE A 162 -21.50 9.72 2.30
N ASN A 163 -21.17 10.25 1.12
CA ASN A 163 -20.09 9.72 0.29
C ASN A 163 -18.72 9.92 0.99
N HIS A 164 -17.83 8.92 0.93
CA HIS A 164 -16.50 8.97 1.54
C HIS A 164 -15.68 10.19 1.11
N LEU A 165 -15.78 10.59 -0.17
CA LEU A 165 -15.11 11.78 -0.69
C LEU A 165 -15.62 13.07 -0.02
N ASN A 166 -16.94 13.14 0.23
CA ASN A 166 -17.55 14.32 0.86
C ASN A 166 -17.09 14.46 2.32
N GLN A 167 -16.96 13.34 3.04
CA GLN A 167 -16.46 13.34 4.42
C GLN A 167 -14.99 13.78 4.49
N ILE A 168 -14.14 13.24 3.60
CA ILE A 168 -12.72 13.64 3.54
C ILE A 168 -12.61 15.12 3.20
N GLY A 169 -13.39 15.61 2.23
CA GLY A 169 -13.44 17.02 1.87
C GLY A 169 -13.87 17.90 3.04
N TYR A 170 -14.97 17.54 3.72
CA TYR A 170 -15.46 18.27 4.89
C TYR A 170 -14.39 18.40 5.97
N LEU A 171 -13.72 17.30 6.33
CA LEU A 171 -12.65 17.29 7.33
C LEU A 171 -11.44 18.13 6.90
N LEU A 172 -11.03 18.06 5.62
CA LEU A 172 -9.90 18.83 5.11
C LEU A 172 -10.14 20.34 5.14
N TYR A 173 -11.36 20.80 4.84
CA TYR A 173 -11.68 22.23 4.81
C TYR A 173 -12.07 22.81 6.16
N THR A 174 -12.48 21.98 7.14
CA THR A 174 -12.90 22.43 8.46
C THR A 174 -11.81 22.19 9.51
N GLU A 175 -11.69 20.96 10.00
CA GLU A 175 -10.79 20.59 11.10
C GLU A 175 -9.32 20.64 10.71
N TYR A 176 -8.96 20.13 9.52
CA TYR A 176 -7.56 19.99 9.09
C TYR A 176 -7.09 21.09 8.12
N SER A 177 -7.81 22.22 8.07
CA SER A 177 -7.50 23.34 7.18
C SER A 177 -6.06 23.86 7.32
N ILE A 178 -5.52 23.88 8.55
CA ILE A 178 -4.13 24.31 8.80
C ILE A 178 -3.11 23.36 8.17
N ILE A 179 -3.34 22.04 8.24
CA ILE A 179 -2.48 21.03 7.60
C ILE A 179 -2.49 21.22 6.08
N PHE A 180 -3.66 21.54 5.51
CA PHE A 180 -3.82 21.77 4.09
C PHE A 180 -3.03 23.00 3.61
N ILE A 181 -3.02 24.07 4.40
CA ILE A 181 -2.19 25.26 4.13
C ILE A 181 -0.70 24.89 4.14
N VAL A 182 -0.24 24.14 5.15
CA VAL A 182 1.16 23.67 5.23
C VAL A 182 1.54 22.81 4.03
N LEU A 183 0.66 21.89 3.59
CA LEU A 183 0.88 21.06 2.40
C LEU A 183 1.07 21.89 1.13
N SER A 184 0.32 22.98 0.96
CA SER A 184 0.47 23.86 -0.22
C SER A 184 1.82 24.58 -0.24
N ILE A 185 2.34 24.99 0.92
CA ILE A 185 3.67 25.59 1.06
C ILE A 185 4.77 24.55 0.75
N ILE A 186 4.61 23.30 1.21
CA ILE A 186 5.55 22.21 0.90
C ILE A 186 5.59 21.93 -0.60
N LEU A 187 4.43 21.91 -1.27
CA LEU A 187 4.35 21.66 -2.71
C LEU A 187 5.00 22.79 -3.51
N LEU A 188 4.77 24.05 -3.11
CA LEU A 188 5.46 25.20 -3.69
C LEU A 188 6.98 25.11 -3.50
N PHE A 189 7.43 24.77 -2.30
CA PHE A 189 8.85 24.58 -2.00
C PHE A 189 9.47 23.46 -2.86
N SER A 190 8.75 22.37 -3.10
CA SER A 190 9.20 21.26 -3.96
C SER A 190 9.47 21.72 -5.39
N ILE A 191 8.60 22.56 -5.96
CA ILE A 191 8.76 23.06 -7.33
C ILE A 191 9.92 24.05 -7.41
N VAL A 192 10.00 25.01 -6.48
CA VAL A 192 11.10 25.98 -6.42
C VAL A 192 12.45 25.28 -6.26
N SER A 193 12.52 24.25 -5.40
CA SER A 193 13.73 23.46 -5.19
C SER A 193 14.16 22.72 -6.46
N ALA A 194 13.24 22.09 -7.18
CA ALA A 194 13.55 21.39 -8.42
C ALA A 194 14.06 22.34 -9.53
N ILE A 195 13.46 23.54 -9.65
CA ILE A 195 13.89 24.56 -10.61
C ILE A 195 15.32 25.04 -10.30
N ILE A 196 15.59 25.41 -9.04
CA ILE A 196 16.91 25.91 -8.64
C ILE A 196 18.00 24.84 -8.86
N LEU A 197 17.69 23.56 -8.62
CA LEU A 197 18.64 22.45 -8.81
C LEU A 197 18.98 22.20 -10.29
N THR A 198 18.05 22.49 -11.20
CA THR A 198 18.23 22.27 -12.65
C THR A 198 18.66 23.54 -13.39
N TYR A 199 18.62 24.69 -12.73
CA TYR A 199 19.02 25.96 -13.29
C TYR A 199 20.54 26.04 -13.44
N ASN A 200 21.03 25.75 -14.64
CA ASN A 200 22.40 26.03 -15.04
C ASN A 200 22.52 27.53 -15.36
N LYS A 201 23.51 28.20 -14.76
CA LYS A 201 23.86 29.59 -15.12
C LYS A 201 24.47 29.68 -16.51
#